data_AF-A0A523W3L3-F1
#
_entry.id   AF-A0A523W3L3-F1
#
_cell.length_a   1.000
_cell.length_b   1.000
_cell.length_c   1.000
_cell.angle_alpha   90.00
_cell.angle_beta   90.00
_cell.angle_gamma   90.00
#
_symmetry.space_group_name_H-M   'P 1'
#
loop_
_entity.id
_entity.type
_entity.pdbx_description
1 polymer ?
#
loop_
_entity_poly.entity_id
_entity_poly.type
_entity_poly.pdbx_seq_one_letter_code
_entity_poly.pdbx_strand_id
1 'polypeptide(L)' 'MAGYISWSPIRRLMKHNGAVIVARDAVNELVDWMSKSAEKLTRTALTLTKHAKRKKITRDDILMAIKYF' A
#
# COMPACT_ATOMS: atom_id res chain seq x y z
N MET A 1 9.68 9.86 4.46
CA MET A 1 9.26 8.99 3.34
C MET A 1 9.45 7.56 3.75
N ALA A 2 8.35 6.83 3.95
CA ALA A 2 8.40 5.40 4.22
C ALA A 2 8.97 4.68 2.99
N GLY A 3 10.11 4.02 3.14
CA GLY A 3 10.91 3.44 2.05
C GLY A 3 10.36 2.15 1.44
N TYR A 4 9.05 1.89 1.54
CA TYR A 4 8.47 0.61 1.10
C TYR A 4 8.06 0.60 -0.38
N ILE A 5 7.74 1.77 -0.95
CA ILE A 5 7.28 1.90 -2.35
C ILE A 5 8.22 2.82 -3.11
N SER A 6 8.68 2.36 -4.28
CA SER A 6 9.58 3.11 -5.13
C SER A 6 8.86 4.19 -5.94
N TRP A 7 9.50 5.36 -6.06
CA TRP A 7 8.99 6.52 -6.79
C TRP A 7 8.83 6.27 -8.31
N SER A 8 9.80 5.59 -8.92
CA SER A 8 9.86 5.41 -10.40
C SER A 8 8.67 4.62 -10.97
N PRO A 9 8.26 3.47 -10.39
CA PRO A 9 7.04 2.78 -10.80
C PRO A 9 5.77 3.64 -10.70
N ILE A 10 5.62 4.41 -9.62
CA ILE A 10 4.44 5.27 -9.43
C ILE A 10 4.39 6.38 -10.49
N ARG A 11 5.52 7.04 -10.77
CA ARG A 11 5.57 8.01 -11.87
C ARG A 11 5.27 7.36 -13.24
N ARG A 12 5.76 6.14 -13.46
CA ARG A 12 5.49 5.39 -14.70
C ARG A 12 3.99 5.09 -14.86
N LEU A 13 3.32 4.69 -13.78
CA LEU A 13 1.86 4.51 -13.74
C LEU A 13 1.13 5.80 -14.11
N MET A 14 1.51 6.93 -13.52
CA MET A 14 0.89 8.23 -13.84
C MET A 14 1.06 8.59 -15.32
N LYS A 15 2.25 8.40 -15.89
CA LYS A 15 2.52 8.63 -17.31
C LYS A 15 1.74 7.67 -18.21
N HIS A 16 1.65 6.40 -17.82
CA HIS A 16 0.89 5.40 -18.56
C HIS A 16 -0.60 5.76 -18.64
N ASN A 17 -1.14 6.38 -17.58
CA ASN A 17 -2.52 6.86 -17.54
C ASN A 17 -2.74 8.21 -18.26
N GLY A 18 -1.76 8.71 -19.01
CA GLY A 18 -1.88 9.90 -19.84
C GLY A 18 -1.27 11.18 -19.26
N ALA A 19 -0.64 11.14 -18.08
CA ALA A 19 0.06 12.32 -17.55
C ALA A 19 1.33 12.63 -18.37
N VAL A 20 1.36 13.78 -19.04
CA VAL A 20 2.52 14.19 -19.86
C VAL A 20 3.70 14.61 -18.98
N ILE A 21 3.43 15.46 -17.99
CA ILE A 21 4.38 15.93 -16.98
C ILE A 21 3.85 15.54 -15.61
N VAL A 22 4.76 15.12 -14.73
CA VAL A 22 4.42 14.69 -13.37
C VAL A 22 5.40 15.37 -12.43
N ALA A 23 4.86 16.17 -11.51
CA ALA A 23 5.62 16.87 -10.49
C ALA A 23 6.14 15.89 -9.43
N ARG A 24 7.33 16.16 -8.88
CA ARG A 24 8.03 15.22 -7.98
C ARG A 24 7.31 15.06 -6.64
N ASP A 25 6.81 16.17 -6.12
CA ASP A 25 5.98 16.27 -4.91
C ASP A 25 4.68 15.49 -5.03
N ALA A 26 3.99 15.57 -6.16
CA ALA A 26 2.77 14.78 -6.40
C ALA A 26 3.02 13.26 -6.31
N VAL A 27 4.13 12.79 -6.87
CA VAL A 27 4.52 11.38 -6.76
C VAL A 27 4.91 11.03 -5.32
N ASN A 28 5.62 11.92 -4.62
CA ASN A 28 6.00 11.70 -3.23
C ASN A 28 4.76 11.56 -2.34
N GLU A 29 3.75 12.41 -2.53
CA GLU A 29 2.50 12.37 -1.76
C GLU A 29 1.75 11.06 -2.00
N LEU A 30 1.66 10.63 -3.26
CA LEU A 30 1.03 9.35 -3.60
C LEU A 30 1.79 8.16 -3.00
N VAL A 31 3.13 8.17 -3.09
CA VAL A 31 3.98 7.14 -2.47
C VAL A 31 3.77 7.09 -0.96
N ASP A 32 3.68 8.24 -0.30
CA ASP A 32 3.51 8.32 1.15
C ASP A 32 2.13 7.80 1.58
N TRP A 33 1.07 8.23 0.89
CA TRP A 33 -0.30 7.75 1.14
C TRP A 33 -0.44 6.24 0.92
N MET A 34 0.13 5.71 -0.17
CA MET A 34 0.11 4.27 -0.44
C MET A 34 0.89 3.49 0.63
N SER A 35 2.04 4.01 1.06
CA SER A 35 2.86 3.36 2.09
C SER A 35 2.13 3.29 3.43
N LYS A 36 1.50 4.39 3.85
CA LYS A 36 0.67 4.44 5.06
C LYS A 36 -0.52 3.48 4.99
N SER A 37 -1.18 3.42 3.83
CA SER A 37 -2.30 2.52 3.58
C SER A 37 -1.89 1.05 3.65
N ALA A 38 -0.76 0.70 3.02
CA ALA A 38 -0.20 -0.65 3.08
C ALA A 38 0.21 -1.05 4.50
N GLU A 39 0.80 -0.13 5.28
CA GLU A 39 1.13 -0.39 6.68
C GLU A 39 -0.13 -0.63 7.53
N LYS A 40 -1.15 0.21 7.39
CA LYS A 40 -2.44 0.05 8.09
C LYS A 40 -3.09 -1.29 7.76
N LEU A 41 -3.19 -1.66 6.48
CA LEU A 41 -3.71 -2.96 6.05
C LEU A 41 -2.92 -4.13 6.65
N THR A 42 -1.59 -4.05 6.62
CA THR A 42 -0.71 -5.10 7.14
C THR A 42 -0.90 -5.26 8.65
N ARG A 43 -1.05 -4.17 9.40
CA ARG A 43 -1.34 -4.21 10.84
C ARG A 43 -2.68 -4.88 11.11
N THR A 44 -3.74 -4.53 10.36
CA THR A 44 -5.05 -5.18 10.49
C THR A 44 -4.98 -6.67 10.18
N ALA A 45 -4.35 -7.05 9.07
CA ALA A 45 -4.19 -8.45 8.68
C ALA A 45 -3.39 -9.25 9.73
N LEU A 46 -2.37 -8.64 10.35
CA LEU A 46 -1.62 -9.26 11.44
C LEU A 46 -2.49 -9.49 12.68
N THR A 47 -3.37 -8.55 13.02
CA THR A 47 -4.34 -8.73 14.11
C THR A 47 -5.30 -9.88 13.83
N LEU A 48 -5.83 -9.98 12.60
CA LEU A 48 -6.68 -11.09 12.17
C LEU A 48 -5.95 -12.44 12.23
N THR A 49 -4.70 -12.46 11.77
CA THR A 49 -3.82 -13.65 11.84
C THR A 49 -3.64 -14.12 13.28
N LYS A 50 -3.35 -13.19 14.20
CA LYS A 50 -3.19 -13.48 15.64
C LYS A 50 -4.50 -13.94 16.29
N HIS A 51 -5.63 -13.32 15.95
CA HIS A 51 -6.95 -13.74 16.43
C HIS A 51 -7.27 -15.19 16.03
N ALA A 52 -6.88 -15.59 14.82
CA ALA A 52 -6.99 -16.97 14.35
C ALA A 52 -5.90 -17.93 14.88
N LYS A 53 -5.07 -17.49 15.86
CA LYS A 53 -3.93 -18.25 16.43
C LYS A 53 -2.91 -18.75 15.39
N ARG A 54 -2.84 -18.11 14.22
CA ARG A 54 -1.86 -18.40 13.17
C ARG A 54 -0.65 -17.46 13.31
N LYS A 55 0.49 -17.87 12.75
CA LYS A 55 1.69 -17.02 12.62
C LYS A 55 1.87 -16.44 11.21
N LYS A 56 1.37 -17.16 10.21
CA LYS A 56 1.46 -16.79 8.79
C LYS A 56 0.24 -15.97 8.39
N ILE A 57 0.47 -14.78 7.85
CA ILE A 57 -0.55 -13.95 7.18
C ILE A 57 -0.96 -14.67 5.89
N THR A 58 -2.26 -14.89 5.71
CA THR A 58 -2.82 -15.53 4.52
C THR A 58 -3.49 -14.51 3.60
N ARG A 59 -3.85 -14.97 2.39
CA ARG A 59 -4.66 -14.19 1.46
C ARG A 59 -5.97 -13.72 2.10
N ASP A 60 -6.62 -14.58 2.87
CA ASP A 60 -7.92 -14.27 3.49
C ASP A 60 -7.81 -13.17 4.53
N ASP A 61 -6.71 -13.14 5.31
CA ASP A 61 -6.45 -12.05 6.26
C ASP A 61 -6.30 -10.70 5.54
N ILE A 62 -5.62 -10.69 4.38
CA ILE A 62 -5.46 -9.49 3.55
C ILE A 62 -6.79 -9.08 2.91
N LEU A 63 -7.55 -10.02 2.33
CA LEU A 63 -8.85 -9.71 1.73
C LEU A 63 -9.84 -9.18 2.77
N MET A 64 -9.82 -9.74 3.98
CA MET A 64 -10.63 -9.26 5.09
C MET A 64 -10.17 -7.88 5.55
N ALA A 65 -8.86 -7.63 5.66
CA ALA A 65 -8.34 -6.30 5.96
C ALA A 65 -8.74 -5.26 4.90
N ILE A 66 -8.72 -5.62 3.61
CA ILE A 66 -9.17 -4.75 2.50
C ILE A 66 -10.68 -4.48 2.60
N LYS A 67 -11.49 -5.50 2.89
CA LYS A 67 -12.94 -5.37 3.02
C LYS A 67 -13.36 -4.35 4.09
N TYR A 68 -12.55 -4.20 5.14
CA TYR A 68 -12.81 -3.31 6.28
C TYR A 68 -11.79 -2.18 6.42
N PHE A 69 -11.12 -1.80 5.32
CA PHE A 69 -10.06 -0.78 5.32
C PHE A 69 -10.55 0.65 5.53
#